data_AF-A0A1M6TJ71-F1
#
_entry.id   AF-A0A1M6TJ71-F1
#
_cell.length_a   1.000
_cell.length_b   1.000
_cell.length_c   1.000
_cell.angle_alpha   90.00
_cell.angle_beta   90.00
_cell.angle_gamma   90.00
#
_symmetry.space_group_name_H-M   'P 1'
#
loop_
_entity.id
_entity.type
_entity.pdbx_description
1 polymer ?
#
loop_
_entity_poly.entity_id
_entity_poly.type
_entity_poly.pdbx_seq_one_letter_code
_entity_poly.pdbx_strand_id
1 'polypeptide(L)'
;MKKISSLLFFLALLYINAQNITKKETFEKCRETYSRKICKTDTDKDGIIDKEDKCPDIPGLHIFQGCPDTDGDNIPDKDDKCIEVAGPIENNGCPWPDKDGDGLRDIDDQCPDIAGNIENNGCPWPDQDNDGIPDKDDHCPNKEGISEYNGCPRPIQILHVVPKKNI
;
A
#
# COMPACT_ATOMS: atom_id res chain seq x y z
N MET A 1 16.75 -16.99 -36.09
CA MET A 1 16.50 -16.25 -34.82
C MET A 1 17.73 -15.46 -34.32
N LYS A 2 18.44 -14.70 -35.19
CA LYS A 2 19.64 -13.92 -34.78
C LYS A 2 19.62 -12.42 -35.14
N LYS A 3 18.56 -11.91 -35.77
CA LYS A 3 18.50 -10.51 -36.26
C LYS A 3 18.04 -9.48 -35.22
N ILE A 4 17.31 -9.92 -34.18
CA ILE A 4 16.78 -9.01 -33.13
C ILE A 4 17.92 -8.47 -32.23
N SER A 5 19.00 -9.23 -32.03
CA SER A 5 20.13 -8.83 -31.18
C SER A 5 20.94 -7.66 -31.75
N SER A 6 20.99 -7.48 -33.08
CA SER A 6 21.78 -6.41 -33.70
C SER A 6 21.10 -5.05 -33.59
N LEU A 7 19.77 -4.99 -33.67
CA LEU A 7 19.01 -3.74 -33.59
C LEU A 7 19.06 -3.14 -32.18
N LEU A 8 18.98 -3.97 -31.15
CA LEU A 8 19.10 -3.55 -29.74
C LEU A 8 20.49 -2.97 -29.43
N PHE A 9 21.55 -3.52 -30.03
CA PHE A 9 22.91 -3.02 -29.86
C PHE A 9 23.08 -1.61 -30.47
N PHE A 10 22.54 -1.37 -31.67
CA PHE A 10 22.54 -0.05 -32.28
C PHE A 10 21.70 0.97 -31.48
N LEU A 11 20.54 0.56 -30.96
CA LEU A 11 19.72 1.43 -30.11
C LEU A 11 20.47 1.85 -28.84
N ALA A 12 21.15 0.92 -28.18
CA ALA A 12 21.94 1.20 -26.99
C ALA A 12 23.11 2.15 -27.27
N LEU A 13 23.83 1.96 -28.38
CA LEU A 13 24.91 2.86 -28.80
C LEU A 13 24.42 4.28 -29.08
N LEU A 14 23.28 4.43 -29.77
CA LEU A 14 22.69 5.75 -30.04
C LEU A 14 22.28 6.45 -28.73
N TYR A 15 21.70 5.70 -27.79
CA TYR A 15 21.31 6.22 -26.48
C TYR A 15 22.53 6.70 -25.65
N ILE A 16 23.60 5.90 -25.61
CA ILE A 16 24.84 6.28 -24.90
C ILE A 16 25.45 7.54 -25.50
N ASN A 17 25.50 7.66 -26.83
CA ASN A 17 26.00 8.86 -27.50
C ASN A 17 25.15 10.10 -27.16
N ALA A 18 23.82 9.96 -27.14
CA ALA A 18 22.92 11.05 -26.76
C ALA A 18 23.17 11.54 -25.32
N GLN A 19 23.26 10.63 -24.34
CA GLN A 19 23.54 11.01 -22.95
C GLN A 19 24.89 11.71 -22.77
N ASN A 20 25.93 11.26 -23.48
CA ASN A 20 27.24 11.92 -23.46
C ASN A 20 27.19 13.35 -24.01
N ILE A 21 26.40 13.58 -25.04
CA ILE A 21 26.21 14.93 -25.61
C ILE A 21 25.51 15.83 -24.58
N THR A 22 24.43 15.35 -23.95
CA THR A 22 23.71 16.12 -22.92
C THR A 22 24.63 16.52 -21.77
N LYS A 23 25.42 15.58 -21.25
CA LYS A 23 26.40 15.87 -20.17
C LYS A 23 27.48 16.87 -20.58
N LYS A 24 27.89 16.87 -21.85
CA LYS A 24 28.86 17.86 -22.36
C LYS A 24 28.24 19.25 -22.44
N GLU A 25 27.00 19.34 -22.93
CA GLU A 25 26.28 20.61 -23.06
C GLU A 25 25.99 21.23 -21.68
N THR A 26 25.50 20.44 -20.72
CA THR A 26 25.25 20.92 -19.35
C THR A 26 26.53 21.38 -18.66
N PHE A 27 27.64 20.64 -18.85
CA PHE A 27 28.94 21.03 -18.32
C PHE A 27 29.45 22.36 -18.89
N GLU A 28 29.36 22.57 -20.20
CA GLU A 28 29.77 23.85 -20.81
C GLU A 28 28.88 25.00 -20.34
N LYS A 29 27.56 24.79 -20.28
CA LYS A 29 26.60 25.79 -19.77
C LYS A 29 26.87 26.17 -18.31
N CYS A 30 27.21 25.19 -17.45
CA CYS A 30 27.61 25.49 -16.08
C CYS A 30 28.89 26.36 -16.03
N ARG A 31 29.87 26.06 -16.89
CA ARG A 31 31.16 26.76 -16.94
C ARG A 31 31.08 28.19 -17.48
N GLU A 32 30.00 28.57 -18.14
CA GLU A 32 29.74 29.96 -18.51
C GLU A 32 29.58 30.86 -17.28
N THR A 33 29.07 30.31 -16.17
CA THR A 33 28.75 31.08 -14.95
C THR A 33 29.59 30.68 -13.74
N TYR A 34 30.05 29.42 -13.67
CA TYR A 34 30.71 28.87 -12.48
C TYR A 34 32.09 28.29 -12.80
N SER A 35 32.89 28.12 -11.74
CA SER A 35 34.22 27.50 -11.88
C SER A 35 34.13 26.01 -12.27
N ARG A 36 35.17 25.50 -12.93
CA ARG A 36 35.29 24.06 -13.25
C ARG A 36 35.14 23.16 -12.02
N LYS A 37 35.54 23.63 -10.83
CA LYS A 37 35.42 22.87 -9.59
C LYS A 37 33.93 22.68 -9.25
N ILE A 38 33.17 23.76 -9.24
CA ILE A 38 31.73 23.76 -8.93
C ILE A 38 30.96 22.85 -9.91
N CYS A 39 31.23 22.97 -11.21
CA CYS A 39 30.56 22.15 -12.23
C CYS A 39 30.95 20.67 -12.24
N LYS A 40 31.80 20.24 -11.30
CA LYS A 40 32.21 18.84 -11.13
C LYS A 40 32.01 18.36 -9.68
N THR A 41 31.52 19.21 -8.80
CA THR A 41 31.22 18.80 -7.43
C THR A 41 29.96 17.95 -7.47
N ASP A 42 30.05 16.83 -6.78
CA ASP A 42 29.01 15.86 -6.52
C ASP A 42 29.31 15.41 -5.08
N THR A 43 28.66 16.10 -4.14
CA THR A 43 29.02 16.10 -2.72
C THR A 43 28.62 14.79 -2.06
N ASP A 44 27.44 14.27 -2.39
CA ASP A 44 26.90 13.04 -1.85
C ASP A 44 27.20 11.79 -2.70
N LYS A 45 27.68 11.97 -3.93
CA LYS A 45 28.16 10.92 -4.85
C LYS A 45 27.05 10.04 -5.39
N ASP A 46 25.85 10.58 -5.56
CA ASP A 46 24.75 9.88 -6.21
C ASP A 46 24.84 9.88 -7.75
N GLY A 47 25.79 10.64 -8.30
CA GLY A 47 26.06 10.75 -9.73
C GLY A 47 25.39 11.95 -10.40
N ILE A 48 24.72 12.81 -9.64
CA ILE A 48 24.18 14.10 -10.04
C ILE A 48 25.08 15.18 -9.44
N ILE A 49 25.46 16.18 -10.24
CA ILE A 49 26.30 17.26 -9.72
C ILE A 49 25.47 18.17 -8.81
N ASP A 50 26.09 18.76 -7.77
CA ASP A 50 25.41 19.63 -6.79
C ASP A 50 24.54 20.73 -7.41
N LYS A 51 24.87 21.14 -8.65
CA LYS A 51 24.14 22.19 -9.37
C LYS A 51 22.82 21.71 -9.99
N GLU A 52 22.73 20.43 -10.32
CA GLU A 52 21.57 19.75 -10.91
C GLU A 52 20.81 18.93 -9.86
N ASP A 53 21.43 18.71 -8.70
CA ASP A 53 20.89 18.00 -7.57
C ASP A 53 19.99 18.90 -6.71
N LYS A 54 18.79 18.39 -6.37
CA LYS A 54 17.85 19.04 -5.46
C LYS A 54 18.14 18.75 -4.00
N CYS A 55 18.93 17.72 -3.71
CA CYS A 55 19.29 17.24 -2.39
C CYS A 55 20.82 16.96 -2.27
N PRO A 56 21.70 17.93 -2.58
CA PRO A 56 23.14 17.73 -2.83
C PRO A 56 23.99 17.15 -1.68
N ASP A 57 23.41 17.03 -0.48
CA ASP A 57 24.08 16.51 0.71
C ASP A 57 23.60 15.09 1.08
N ILE A 58 22.61 14.54 0.37
CA ILE A 58 21.94 13.27 0.69
C ILE A 58 21.71 12.49 -0.60
N PRO A 59 22.37 11.32 -0.78
CA PRO A 59 22.27 10.59 -2.04
C PRO A 59 20.83 10.20 -2.36
N GLY A 60 20.40 10.39 -3.60
CA GLY A 60 19.05 10.06 -4.00
C GLY A 60 18.91 9.48 -5.39
N LEU A 61 17.67 9.53 -5.89
CA LEU A 61 17.30 8.91 -7.15
C LEU A 61 17.32 9.94 -8.29
N HIS A 62 17.82 9.50 -9.45
CA HIS A 62 17.88 10.35 -10.65
C HIS A 62 16.49 10.80 -11.15
N ILE A 63 15.43 10.03 -10.85
CA ILE A 63 14.05 10.42 -11.17
C ILE A 63 13.55 11.60 -10.32
N PHE A 64 14.13 11.80 -9.13
CA PHE A 64 13.83 12.90 -8.21
C PHE A 64 14.93 13.96 -8.18
N GLN A 65 15.81 13.96 -9.19
CA GLN A 65 16.94 14.88 -9.30
C GLN A 65 17.81 14.87 -8.04
N GLY A 66 18.12 13.66 -7.55
CA GLY A 66 19.07 13.43 -6.46
C GLY A 66 18.46 13.43 -5.08
N CYS A 67 17.14 13.54 -4.98
CA CYS A 67 16.46 13.36 -3.70
C CYS A 67 16.13 11.89 -3.41
N PRO A 68 16.24 11.46 -2.14
CA PRO A 68 15.84 10.12 -1.71
C PRO A 68 14.32 9.94 -1.74
N ASP A 69 13.91 8.68 -1.77
CA ASP A 69 12.55 8.16 -1.63
C ASP A 69 12.69 6.89 -0.79
N THR A 70 12.45 7.04 0.51
CA THR A 70 12.81 6.06 1.54
C THR A 70 11.86 4.86 1.54
N ASP A 71 10.57 5.07 1.30
CA ASP A 71 9.56 4.01 1.29
C ASP A 71 9.22 3.48 -0.11
N GLY A 72 9.66 4.17 -1.17
CA GLY A 72 9.52 3.75 -2.55
C GLY A 72 8.13 3.99 -3.13
N ASP A 73 7.36 4.92 -2.59
CA ASP A 73 6.02 5.26 -3.08
C ASP A 73 6.01 6.19 -4.32
N ASN A 74 7.20 6.60 -4.76
CA ASN A 74 7.47 7.54 -5.85
C ASN A 74 7.22 9.01 -5.52
N ILE A 75 7.24 9.38 -4.23
CA ILE A 75 7.22 10.74 -3.73
C ILE A 75 8.53 10.93 -2.95
N PRO A 76 9.41 11.87 -3.35
CA PRO A 76 10.68 12.03 -2.66
C PRO A 76 10.45 12.51 -1.21
N ASP A 77 11.31 12.10 -0.28
CA ASP A 77 11.18 12.32 1.18
C ASP A 77 10.85 13.78 1.56
N LYS A 78 11.35 14.74 0.78
CA LYS A 78 11.11 16.19 1.01
C LYS A 78 9.67 16.64 0.71
N ASP A 79 8.95 15.89 -0.12
CA ASP A 79 7.57 16.16 -0.54
C ASP A 79 6.57 15.15 0.09
N ASP A 80 7.08 14.10 0.76
CA ASP A 80 6.33 13.07 1.44
C ASP A 80 6.10 13.40 2.93
N LYS A 81 4.84 13.30 3.39
CA LYS A 81 4.47 13.52 4.79
C LYS A 81 4.72 12.30 5.67
N CYS A 82 4.90 11.13 5.09
CA CYS A 82 5.02 9.84 5.75
C CYS A 82 6.22 9.01 5.28
N ILE A 83 7.41 9.63 5.22
CA ILE A 83 8.73 9.12 4.76
C ILE A 83 9.02 7.61 4.92
N GLU A 84 8.51 6.94 5.96
CA GLU A 84 8.78 5.52 6.25
C GLU A 84 7.64 4.56 5.80
N VAL A 85 6.52 5.09 5.31
CA VAL A 85 5.29 4.33 5.06
C VAL A 85 4.62 4.81 3.77
N ALA A 86 4.76 3.98 2.74
CA ALA A 86 4.27 4.28 1.40
C ALA A 86 2.80 4.70 1.37
N GLY A 87 2.52 5.75 0.60
CA GLY A 87 1.16 6.23 0.41
C GLY A 87 0.89 6.85 -0.96
N PRO A 88 -0.39 7.11 -1.27
CA PRO A 88 -0.77 7.76 -2.50
C PRO A 88 -0.37 9.24 -2.53
N ILE A 89 -0.09 9.75 -3.74
CA ILE A 89 0.16 11.17 -3.98
C ILE A 89 -1.04 12.05 -3.60
N GLU A 90 -2.26 11.51 -3.72
CA GLU A 90 -3.50 12.18 -3.32
C GLU A 90 -3.54 12.47 -1.80
N ASN A 91 -2.77 11.72 -1.01
CA ASN A 91 -2.63 11.93 0.43
C ASN A 91 -1.22 12.37 0.84
N ASN A 92 -0.43 12.91 -0.10
CA ASN A 92 0.95 13.38 0.12
C ASN A 92 1.86 12.29 0.73
N GLY A 93 1.78 11.08 0.18
CA GLY A 93 2.63 9.94 0.57
C GLY A 93 2.24 9.24 1.87
N CYS A 94 1.13 9.66 2.51
CA CYS A 94 0.60 8.93 3.66
C CYS A 94 -0.47 7.91 3.25
N PRO A 95 -0.51 6.70 3.85
CA PRO A 95 -1.66 5.81 3.70
C PRO A 95 -2.94 6.49 4.22
N TRP A 96 -4.09 6.11 3.66
CA TRP A 96 -5.38 6.51 4.23
C TRP A 96 -5.61 5.77 5.55
N PRO A 97 -6.21 6.42 6.56
CA PRO A 97 -6.49 5.76 7.83
C PRO A 97 -7.53 4.66 7.67
N ASP A 98 -7.32 3.59 8.43
CA ASP A 98 -8.21 2.45 8.68
C ASP A 98 -8.04 2.15 10.18
N LYS A 99 -8.89 2.76 11.01
CA LYS A 99 -8.67 2.85 12.45
C LYS A 99 -8.87 1.52 13.16
N ASP A 100 -9.83 0.72 12.71
CA ASP A 100 -10.13 -0.57 13.32
C ASP A 100 -9.48 -1.76 12.58
N GLY A 101 -8.89 -1.52 11.41
CA GLY A 101 -8.07 -2.48 10.69
C GLY A 101 -8.89 -3.53 9.96
N ASP A 102 -10.13 -3.21 9.56
CA ASP A 102 -11.02 -4.14 8.88
C ASP A 102 -10.83 -4.21 7.35
N GLY A 103 -9.97 -3.33 6.83
CA GLY A 103 -9.61 -3.26 5.42
C GLY A 103 -10.42 -2.24 4.61
N LEU A 104 -11.37 -1.52 5.22
CA LEU A 104 -11.98 -0.32 4.66
C LEU A 104 -11.30 0.93 5.20
N ARG A 105 -11.21 1.96 4.36
CA ARG A 105 -10.74 3.27 4.83
C ARG A 105 -11.82 3.88 5.72
N ASP A 106 -11.43 4.66 6.72
CA ASP A 106 -12.36 5.37 7.61
C ASP A 106 -13.44 6.17 6.86
N ILE A 107 -13.17 6.62 5.63
CA ILE A 107 -14.10 7.38 4.78
C ILE A 107 -15.11 6.52 4.02
N ASP A 108 -14.81 5.22 3.84
CA ASP A 108 -15.66 4.24 3.16
C ASP A 108 -16.37 3.30 4.16
N ASP A 109 -15.96 3.34 5.44
CA ASP A 109 -16.48 2.54 6.53
C ASP A 109 -17.67 3.23 7.24
N GLN A 110 -18.77 2.49 7.42
CA GLN A 110 -19.94 2.94 8.16
C GLN A 110 -19.77 2.85 9.68
N CYS A 111 -18.81 2.04 10.15
CA CYS A 111 -18.49 1.79 11.54
C CYS A 111 -16.99 1.95 11.85
N PRO A 112 -16.37 3.13 11.62
CA PRO A 112 -14.90 3.37 11.61
C PRO A 112 -14.17 3.26 12.97
N ASP A 113 -14.82 2.68 13.98
CA ASP A 113 -14.26 2.41 15.30
C ASP A 113 -14.48 0.94 15.71
N ILE A 114 -15.13 0.12 14.88
CA ILE A 114 -15.55 -1.25 15.19
C ILE A 114 -15.40 -2.12 13.94
N ALA A 115 -14.34 -2.94 13.93
CA ALA A 115 -14.04 -3.80 12.80
C ALA A 115 -15.26 -4.64 12.37
N GLY A 116 -15.57 -4.59 11.09
CA GLY A 116 -16.69 -5.33 10.52
C GLY A 116 -16.33 -6.03 9.21
N ASN A 117 -17.38 -6.40 8.48
CA ASN A 117 -17.22 -7.08 7.20
C ASN A 117 -17.31 -6.08 6.06
N ILE A 118 -16.41 -6.19 5.09
CA ILE A 118 -16.44 -5.38 3.85
C ILE A 118 -17.81 -5.47 3.15
N GLU A 119 -18.45 -6.65 3.14
CA GLU A 119 -19.78 -6.87 2.57
C GLU A 119 -20.90 -6.08 3.28
N ASN A 120 -20.66 -5.66 4.52
CA ASN A 120 -21.56 -4.86 5.34
C ASN A 120 -21.01 -3.44 5.58
N ASN A 121 -20.22 -2.92 4.64
CA ASN A 121 -19.60 -1.60 4.68
C ASN A 121 -18.83 -1.33 5.98
N GLY A 122 -18.10 -2.34 6.47
CA GLY A 122 -17.23 -2.24 7.63
C GLY A 122 -17.94 -2.34 8.98
N CYS A 123 -19.24 -2.60 8.98
CA CYS A 123 -19.97 -2.87 10.22
C CYS A 123 -20.05 -4.38 10.54
N PRO A 124 -19.99 -4.78 11.82
CA PRO A 124 -20.34 -6.14 12.21
C PRO A 124 -21.82 -6.43 11.89
N TRP A 125 -22.13 -7.69 11.57
CA TRP A 125 -23.52 -8.08 11.40
C TRP A 125 -24.23 -8.10 12.76
N PRO A 126 -25.51 -7.68 12.84
CA PRO A 126 -26.31 -7.83 14.05
C PRO A 126 -26.36 -9.28 14.53
N ASP A 127 -26.34 -9.45 15.84
CA ASP A 127 -26.54 -10.71 16.57
C ASP A 127 -27.40 -10.35 17.78
N GLN A 128 -28.71 -10.51 17.62
CA GLN A 128 -29.70 -9.95 18.55
C GLN A 128 -29.73 -10.69 19.89
N ASP A 129 -29.45 -11.99 19.90
CA ASP A 129 -29.41 -12.79 21.13
C ASP A 129 -27.99 -13.06 21.67
N ASN A 130 -26.96 -12.63 20.93
CA ASN A 130 -25.54 -12.71 21.30
C ASN A 130 -25.04 -14.15 21.46
N ASP A 131 -25.56 -15.09 20.67
CA ASP A 131 -25.08 -16.48 20.66
C ASP A 131 -23.81 -16.69 19.82
N GLY A 132 -23.35 -15.65 19.13
CA GLY A 132 -22.16 -15.63 18.28
C GLY A 132 -22.45 -15.98 16.83
N ILE A 133 -23.71 -16.15 16.43
CA ILE A 133 -24.15 -16.39 15.06
C ILE A 133 -24.95 -15.17 14.59
N PRO A 134 -24.48 -14.44 13.57
CA PRO A 134 -25.21 -13.28 13.08
C PRO A 134 -26.66 -13.59 12.69
N ASP A 135 -27.58 -12.65 12.88
CA ASP A 135 -29.02 -12.80 12.59
C ASP A 135 -29.30 -13.27 11.15
N LYS A 136 -28.40 -12.97 10.20
CA LYS A 136 -28.49 -13.41 8.81
C LYS A 136 -28.21 -14.90 8.60
N ASP A 137 -27.47 -15.52 9.53
CA ASP A 137 -27.07 -16.93 9.53
C ASP A 137 -27.76 -17.73 10.66
N ASP A 138 -28.49 -17.05 11.56
CA ASP A 138 -29.25 -17.64 12.66
C ASP A 138 -30.71 -17.95 12.25
N HIS A 139 -31.13 -19.20 12.44
CA HIS A 139 -32.50 -19.65 12.22
C HIS A 139 -33.46 -19.27 13.37
N CYS A 140 -32.92 -18.88 14.52
CA CYS A 140 -33.62 -18.53 15.75
C CYS A 140 -33.12 -17.20 16.37
N PRO A 141 -33.13 -16.06 15.63
CA PRO A 141 -32.43 -14.79 15.96
C PRO A 141 -32.87 -14.05 17.25
N ASN A 142 -33.74 -14.65 18.05
CA ASN A 142 -34.20 -14.08 19.32
C ASN A 142 -34.02 -15.07 20.48
N LYS A 143 -33.26 -16.14 20.28
CA LYS A 143 -33.13 -17.21 21.25
C LYS A 143 -31.81 -17.98 21.05
N GLU A 144 -30.91 -17.74 21.99
CA GLU A 144 -29.58 -18.34 22.04
C GLU A 144 -29.56 -19.84 21.65
N GLY A 145 -28.68 -20.17 20.70
CA GLY A 145 -28.40 -21.53 20.28
C GLY A 145 -26.92 -21.80 20.12
N ILE A 146 -26.62 -22.77 19.25
CA ILE A 146 -25.24 -23.15 18.92
C ILE A 146 -25.13 -23.40 17.41
N SER A 147 -23.92 -23.32 16.88
CA SER A 147 -23.65 -23.49 15.45
C SER A 147 -24.07 -24.86 14.91
N GLU A 148 -24.02 -25.93 15.73
CA GLU A 148 -24.51 -27.27 15.35
C GLU A 148 -25.99 -27.27 14.94
N TYR A 149 -26.78 -26.33 15.47
CA TYR A 149 -28.21 -26.21 15.21
C TYR A 149 -28.57 -24.89 14.50
N ASN A 150 -27.64 -24.27 13.77
CA ASN A 150 -27.82 -23.00 13.05
C ASN A 150 -28.40 -21.88 13.94
N GLY A 151 -27.84 -21.71 15.14
CA GLY A 151 -28.27 -20.69 16.12
C GLY A 151 -29.57 -21.00 16.86
N CYS A 152 -30.15 -22.18 16.63
CA CYS A 152 -31.27 -22.65 17.45
C CYS A 152 -30.82 -23.44 18.69
N PRO A 153 -31.62 -23.44 19.78
CA PRO A 153 -31.41 -24.33 20.92
C PRO A 153 -31.47 -25.79 20.51
N ARG A 154 -30.71 -26.63 21.21
CA ARG A 154 -30.74 -28.08 21.02
C ARG A 154 -32.17 -28.62 21.13
N PRO A 155 -32.67 -29.40 20.15
CA PRO A 155 -33.97 -30.04 20.27
C PRO A 155 -33.95 -30.97 21.48
N ILE A 156 -34.91 -30.78 22.39
CA ILE A 156 -35.08 -31.64 23.54
C ILE A 156 -35.35 -33.05 23.01
N GLN A 157 -34.38 -33.95 23.16
CA GLN A 157 -34.66 -35.37 23.03
C GLN A 157 -35.64 -35.70 24.16
N ILE A 158 -36.93 -35.70 23.84
CA ILE A 158 -37.91 -36.36 24.67
C ILE A 158 -37.43 -37.81 24.69
N LEU A 159 -36.78 -38.21 25.79
CA LEU A 159 -36.64 -39.60 26.13
C LEU A 159 -38.05 -40.17 25.99
N HIS A 160 -38.30 -40.93 24.92
CA HIS A 160 -39.44 -41.82 24.86
C HIS A 160 -39.26 -42.73 26.07
N VAL A 161 -39.86 -42.37 27.19
CA VAL A 161 -40.05 -43.26 28.32
C VAL A 161 -41.04 -44.28 27.78
N VAL A 162 -40.52 -45.33 27.15
CA VAL A 162 -41.32 -46.49 26.77
C VAL A 162 -41.92 -46.97 28.09
N PRO A 163 -43.24 -46.90 28.29
CA PRO A 163 -43.83 -47.42 29.51
C PRO A 163 -43.44 -48.89 29.58
N LYS A 164 -42.69 -49.27 30.63
CA LYS A 164 -42.39 -50.68 30.90
C LYS A 164 -43.73 -51.39 30.97
N LYS A 165 -44.02 -52.22 29.95
CA LYS A 165 -45.19 -53.08 29.94
C LYS A 165 -44.98 -54.06 31.09
N ASN A 166 -45.64 -53.81 32.22
CA ASN A 166 -45.67 -54.76 33.33
C ASN A 166 -46.35 -56.02 32.80
N ILE A 167 -45.56 -57.10 32.72
CA ILE A 167 -46.00 -58.45 32.40
C ILE A 167 -46.83 -58.97 33.58
#